data_AF-A0A7C3PG91-F1
#
_entry.id   AF-A0A7C3PG91-F1
#
_cell.length_a   1.000
_cell.length_b   1.000
_cell.length_c   1.000
_cell.angle_alpha   90.00
_cell.angle_beta   90.00
_cell.angle_gamma   90.00
#
_symmetry.space_group_name_H-M   'P 1'
#
loop_
_entity.id
_entity.type
_entity.pdbx_description
1 polymer ?
#
loop_
_entity_poly.entity_id
_entity_poly.type
_entity_poly.pdbx_seq_one_letter_code
_entity_poly.pdbx_strand_id
1 'polypeptide(L)'
;MVKGEETLAAFSGPYIAGTDANRTVKEELTAIISRRSARRRISVTDLLNPRQAFFDRTHPEIQPSAERRQAMLAGAGFHETFGRAISTEEFVEQLVEWQEIVGKIDIFEQIPIELKTTGALPTDVLAWRAGNVEQLGMYCVMVERPDGLLLYYRRAEFGRPAALQVYQLEFRDLPGIGAEMVRRRDLLRDALRTGTPDGLPRCEWFGRNCDYQGFCGCALAEPFERMVGPQTIGLAERPDLARRLMEGASDTPAGGDIRFWELVFPRKTALRRSSGAAEPETPEERMASLERRGFDEALNDAVWFGFPGEVRRVRLPLEGIWASILLFRGIPTVLRTNKREKEWVDRKRLAEVFPHFLDRLAFECALAGSERGRLIVYYAAMPEDKFMVYDLWFRNLPAIRAEMERRLRLLREGAPPDQLPACQPSWLFKYCEFAPGCGCGPGERSP
;
A
#
# COMPACT_ATOMS: atom_id res chain seq x y z
N MET A 1 32.76 9.32 -28.52
CA MET A 1 32.92 8.09 -27.72
C MET A 1 33.49 8.48 -26.36
N VAL A 2 32.63 8.62 -25.36
CA VAL A 2 33.05 8.89 -23.97
C VAL A 2 33.24 7.53 -23.30
N LYS A 3 34.41 7.31 -22.68
CA LYS A 3 34.77 6.11 -21.93
C LYS A 3 33.85 5.94 -20.72
N GLY A 4 33.51 4.68 -20.42
CA GLY A 4 32.40 4.28 -19.56
C GLY A 4 32.42 4.85 -18.14
N GLU A 5 31.28 5.37 -17.73
CA GLU A 5 30.87 5.33 -16.32
C GLU A 5 30.74 3.84 -15.95
N GLU A 6 31.61 3.33 -15.07
CA GLU A 6 31.40 2.03 -14.44
C GLU A 6 30.05 2.08 -13.71
N THR A 7 29.04 1.46 -14.33
CA THR A 7 27.71 1.40 -13.76
C THR A 7 27.79 0.41 -12.61
N LEU A 8 27.87 0.91 -11.39
CA LEU A 8 27.90 0.07 -10.19
C LEU A 8 26.59 -0.72 -10.11
N ALA A 9 26.68 -2.03 -10.30
CA ALA A 9 25.54 -2.95 -10.30
C ALA A 9 25.01 -3.20 -8.87
N ALA A 10 23.82 -3.82 -8.79
CA ALA A 10 23.19 -4.26 -7.54
C ALA A 10 24.16 -5.08 -6.67
N PHE A 11 24.09 -4.93 -5.34
CA PHE A 11 24.84 -5.82 -4.43
C PHE A 11 24.48 -7.29 -4.70
N SER A 12 23.20 -7.55 -4.96
CA SER A 12 22.67 -8.87 -5.29
C SER A 12 23.16 -9.42 -6.64
N GLY A 13 23.75 -8.59 -7.52
CA GLY A 13 24.15 -8.95 -8.88
C GLY A 13 24.98 -10.24 -8.99
N PRO A 14 26.10 -10.38 -8.24
CA PRO A 14 26.92 -11.60 -8.23
C PRO A 14 26.18 -12.86 -7.75
N TYR A 15 25.08 -12.68 -7.03
CA TYR A 15 24.24 -13.74 -6.47
C TYR A 15 23.06 -14.10 -7.37
N ILE A 16 22.84 -13.43 -8.49
CA ILE A 16 21.82 -13.82 -9.47
C ILE A 16 22.37 -14.99 -10.30
N ALA A 17 21.77 -16.17 -10.13
CA ALA A 17 22.07 -17.38 -10.88
C ALA A 17 21.38 -17.41 -12.24
N GLY A 18 20.24 -16.73 -12.37
CA GLY A 18 19.50 -16.62 -13.62
C GLY A 18 18.35 -15.63 -13.54
N THR A 19 17.92 -15.17 -14.72
CA THR A 19 16.77 -14.28 -14.87
C THR A 19 15.96 -14.72 -16.07
N ASP A 20 14.64 -14.80 -15.92
CA ASP A 20 13.72 -15.09 -17.00
C ASP A 20 12.57 -14.09 -17.07
N ALA A 21 12.09 -13.82 -18.29
CA ALA A 21 10.91 -13.00 -18.50
C ALA A 21 9.69 -13.92 -18.47
N ASN A 22 8.92 -13.86 -17.39
CA ASN A 22 7.79 -14.75 -17.18
C ASN A 22 6.56 -14.28 -17.97
N ARG A 23 6.51 -14.71 -19.24
CA ARG A 23 5.42 -14.42 -20.17
C ARG A 23 4.08 -14.97 -19.69
N THR A 24 4.05 -16.17 -19.11
CA THR A 24 2.81 -16.79 -18.61
C THR A 24 2.12 -15.91 -17.58
N VAL A 25 2.85 -15.47 -16.54
CA VAL A 25 2.29 -14.62 -15.48
C VAL A 25 1.93 -13.24 -16.01
N LYS A 26 2.73 -12.70 -16.94
CA LYS A 26 2.41 -11.45 -17.62
C LYS A 26 1.09 -11.56 -18.40
N GLU A 27 0.90 -12.63 -19.18
CA GLU A 27 -0.32 -12.86 -19.95
C GLU A 27 -1.54 -13.07 -19.05
N GLU A 28 -1.40 -13.80 -17.94
CA GLU A 28 -2.45 -13.94 -16.94
C GLU A 28 -2.85 -12.59 -16.32
N LEU A 29 -1.87 -11.78 -15.91
CA LEU A 29 -2.09 -10.43 -15.39
C LEU A 29 -2.75 -9.53 -16.43
N THR A 30 -2.28 -9.56 -17.68
CA THR A 30 -2.88 -8.82 -18.79
C THR A 30 -4.33 -9.26 -19.02
N ALA A 31 -4.61 -10.57 -19.03
CA ALA A 31 -5.96 -11.08 -19.18
C ALA A 31 -6.88 -10.61 -18.04
N ILE A 32 -6.38 -10.53 -16.80
CA ILE A 32 -7.14 -10.01 -15.66
C ILE A 32 -7.41 -8.50 -15.82
N ILE A 33 -6.39 -7.72 -16.19
CA ILE A 33 -6.50 -6.26 -16.39
C ILE A 33 -7.46 -5.95 -17.55
N SER A 34 -7.39 -6.71 -18.65
CA SER A 34 -8.24 -6.53 -19.83
C SER A 34 -9.70 -6.95 -19.57
N ARG A 35 -9.96 -7.85 -18.62
CA ARG A 35 -11.31 -8.27 -18.20
C ARG A 35 -11.97 -7.30 -17.21
N ARG A 36 -11.59 -6.02 -17.23
CA ARG A 36 -11.93 -4.93 -16.28
C ARG A 36 -13.41 -4.76 -15.88
N SER A 37 -14.36 -5.52 -16.44
CA SER A 37 -15.77 -5.55 -16.00
C SER A 37 -16.09 -6.59 -14.91
N ALA A 38 -15.11 -7.35 -14.40
CA ALA A 38 -15.37 -8.35 -13.36
C ALA A 38 -14.41 -8.23 -12.18
N ARG A 39 -14.63 -7.24 -11.29
CA ARG A 39 -14.19 -7.37 -9.89
C ARG A 39 -14.83 -8.65 -9.34
N ARG A 40 -14.09 -9.76 -9.27
CA ARG A 40 -14.63 -11.06 -8.82
C ARG A 40 -14.63 -11.22 -7.30
N ARG A 41 -13.70 -10.56 -6.60
CA ARG A 41 -13.56 -10.70 -5.13
C ARG A 41 -14.40 -9.66 -4.41
N ILE A 42 -15.00 -10.05 -3.30
CA ILE A 42 -15.82 -9.16 -2.47
C ILE A 42 -14.91 -8.53 -1.43
N SER A 43 -14.84 -7.21 -1.39
CA SER A 43 -14.03 -6.45 -0.45
C SER A 43 -14.83 -5.98 0.75
N VAL A 44 -14.14 -5.64 1.85
CA VAL A 44 -14.76 -5.00 3.02
C VAL A 44 -15.57 -3.77 2.64
N THR A 45 -15.07 -2.94 1.73
CA THR A 45 -15.79 -1.75 1.25
C THR A 45 -17.08 -2.13 0.52
N ASP A 46 -17.10 -3.26 -0.22
CA ASP A 46 -18.34 -3.74 -0.85
C ASP A 46 -19.38 -4.15 0.22
N LEU A 47 -18.94 -4.70 1.36
CA LEU A 47 -19.82 -5.14 2.45
C LEU A 47 -20.43 -3.98 3.26
N LEU A 48 -19.86 -2.78 3.18
CA LEU A 48 -20.46 -1.58 3.78
C LEU A 48 -21.72 -1.13 3.02
N ASN A 49 -21.76 -1.36 1.71
CA ASN A 49 -22.90 -1.01 0.87
C ASN A 49 -23.11 -2.05 -0.25
N PRO A 50 -23.59 -3.27 0.07
CA PRO A 50 -23.65 -4.38 -0.90
C PRO A 50 -24.48 -4.04 -2.14
N ARG A 51 -25.60 -3.33 -1.97
CA ARG A 51 -26.44 -2.90 -3.09
C ARG A 51 -25.75 -1.90 -4.01
N GLN A 52 -25.00 -0.95 -3.45
CA GLN A 52 -24.20 -0.03 -4.25
C GLN A 52 -23.09 -0.79 -4.99
N ALA A 53 -22.39 -1.69 -4.31
CA ALA A 53 -21.35 -2.52 -4.90
C ALA A 53 -21.85 -3.39 -6.06
N PHE A 54 -23.09 -3.90 -5.97
CA PHE A 54 -23.73 -4.59 -7.09
C PHE A 54 -23.87 -3.68 -8.32
N PHE A 55 -24.40 -2.47 -8.14
CA PHE A 55 -24.57 -1.52 -9.24
C PHE A 55 -23.23 -0.99 -9.78
N ASP A 56 -22.24 -0.72 -8.93
CA ASP A 56 -20.88 -0.37 -9.35
C ASP A 56 -20.26 -1.42 -10.28
N ARG A 57 -20.58 -2.71 -10.07
CA ARG A 57 -20.04 -3.83 -10.85
C ARG A 57 -20.85 -4.13 -12.11
N THR A 58 -22.15 -3.87 -12.09
CA THR A 58 -23.06 -4.16 -13.22
C THR A 58 -23.26 -2.97 -14.15
N HIS A 59 -22.95 -1.76 -13.69
CA HIS A 59 -23.06 -0.50 -14.43
C HIS A 59 -21.76 0.33 -14.42
N PRO A 60 -20.63 -0.23 -14.90
CA PRO A 60 -19.35 0.48 -14.91
C PRO A 60 -19.33 1.75 -15.78
N GLU A 61 -20.32 1.93 -16.67
CA GLU A 61 -20.53 3.14 -17.46
C GLU A 61 -20.93 4.36 -16.62
N ILE A 62 -21.46 4.14 -15.42
CA ILE A 62 -21.86 5.21 -14.51
C ILE A 62 -20.64 5.63 -13.71
N GLN A 63 -20.16 6.84 -13.99
CA GLN A 63 -18.97 7.40 -13.36
C GLN A 63 -19.39 8.49 -12.35
N PRO A 64 -18.69 8.62 -11.20
CA PRO A 64 -18.97 9.70 -10.27
C PRO A 64 -18.79 11.07 -10.92
N SER A 65 -19.48 12.10 -10.39
CA SER A 65 -19.32 13.48 -10.86
C SER A 65 -17.87 13.97 -10.80
N ALA A 66 -17.51 14.97 -11.61
CA ALA A 66 -16.16 15.53 -11.64
C ALA A 66 -15.70 16.01 -10.25
N GLU A 67 -16.55 16.72 -9.53
CA GLU A 67 -16.29 17.21 -8.16
C GLU A 67 -16.06 16.07 -7.17
N ARG A 68 -16.88 15.00 -7.24
CA ARG A 68 -16.72 13.82 -6.37
C ARG A 68 -15.44 13.06 -6.69
N ARG A 69 -15.09 12.93 -7.98
CA ARG A 69 -13.80 12.35 -8.41
C ARG A 69 -12.63 13.16 -7.87
N GLN A 70 -12.69 14.49 -7.94
CA GLN A 70 -11.64 15.35 -7.40
C GLN A 70 -11.48 15.18 -5.87
N ALA A 71 -12.60 15.08 -5.13
CA ALA A 71 -12.58 14.82 -3.69
C ALA A 71 -11.99 13.43 -3.35
N MET A 72 -12.36 12.39 -4.12
CA MET A 72 -11.80 11.04 -3.97
C MET A 72 -10.28 11.02 -4.24
N LEU A 73 -9.84 11.69 -5.31
CA LEU A 73 -8.43 11.83 -5.69
C LEU A 73 -7.62 12.58 -4.62
N ALA A 74 -8.19 13.64 -4.05
CA ALA A 74 -7.57 14.39 -2.95
C ALA A 74 -7.45 13.54 -1.68
N GLY A 75 -8.47 12.73 -1.37
CA GLY A 75 -8.44 11.77 -0.26
C GLY A 75 -7.35 10.70 -0.45
N ALA A 76 -7.29 10.08 -1.63
CA ALA A 76 -6.28 9.06 -1.95
C ALA A 76 -4.83 9.62 -1.90
N GLY A 77 -4.60 10.81 -2.46
CA GLY A 77 -3.29 11.48 -2.37
C GLY A 77 -2.88 11.85 -0.94
N PHE A 78 -3.85 12.20 -0.08
CA PHE A 78 -3.57 12.43 1.34
C PHE A 78 -3.28 11.14 2.08
N HIS A 79 -4.05 10.07 1.86
CA HIS A 79 -3.78 8.75 2.47
C HIS A 79 -2.36 8.27 2.17
N GLU A 80 -1.90 8.43 0.92
CA GLU A 80 -0.53 8.09 0.54
C GLU A 80 0.52 8.92 1.31
N THR A 81 0.30 10.23 1.44
CA THR A 81 1.24 11.14 2.11
C THR A 81 1.26 10.92 3.62
N PHE A 82 0.09 10.83 4.23
CA PHE A 82 -0.09 10.60 5.66
C PHE A 82 0.40 9.20 6.04
N GLY A 83 0.04 8.17 5.27
CA GLY A 83 0.54 6.80 5.45
C GLY A 83 2.07 6.72 5.44
N ARG A 84 2.74 7.46 4.54
CA ARG A 84 4.22 7.54 4.53
C ARG A 84 4.82 8.29 5.74
N ALA A 85 4.10 9.28 6.26
CA ALA A 85 4.53 10.11 7.37
C ALA A 85 4.37 9.39 8.73
N ILE A 86 3.25 8.71 8.93
CA ILE A 86 2.91 8.07 10.21
C ILE A 86 3.13 6.54 10.24
N SER A 87 3.31 5.90 9.08
CA SER A 87 3.53 4.45 8.97
C SER A 87 4.71 4.15 8.03
N THR A 88 5.16 2.90 8.01
CA THR A 88 6.18 2.45 7.05
C THR A 88 5.49 1.93 5.79
N GLU A 89 6.16 1.97 4.64
CA GLU A 89 5.66 1.40 3.37
C GLU A 89 5.20 -0.07 3.51
N GLU A 90 5.68 -0.78 4.55
CA GLU A 90 5.29 -2.16 4.84
C GLU A 90 3.88 -2.31 5.47
N PHE A 91 3.24 -1.23 5.89
CA PHE A 91 2.01 -1.24 6.70
C PHE A 91 0.88 -0.34 6.18
N VAL A 92 1.11 0.32 5.05
CA VAL A 92 0.06 0.99 4.28
C VAL A 92 -0.57 -0.04 3.33
N GLU A 93 -1.90 -0.11 3.33
CA GLU A 93 -2.69 -0.99 2.44
C GLU A 93 -2.32 -2.49 2.49
N GLN A 94 -2.18 -3.08 3.69
CA GLN A 94 -1.98 -4.53 3.78
C GLN A 94 -3.21 -5.28 3.26
N LEU A 95 -3.02 -6.08 2.21
CA LEU A 95 -4.06 -6.98 1.75
C LEU A 95 -4.22 -8.12 2.76
N VAL A 96 -5.39 -8.19 3.38
CA VAL A 96 -5.81 -9.31 4.20
C VAL A 96 -6.96 -10.02 3.49
N GLU A 97 -6.94 -11.34 3.50
CA GLU A 97 -8.02 -12.19 3.05
C GLU A 97 -8.58 -12.97 4.23
N TRP A 98 -9.90 -12.92 4.40
CA TRP A 98 -10.59 -13.67 5.43
C TRP A 98 -11.91 -14.18 4.85
N GLN A 99 -12.10 -15.50 4.83
CA GLN A 99 -13.28 -16.15 4.24
C GLN A 99 -13.67 -15.57 2.86
N GLU A 100 -12.72 -15.53 1.92
CA GLU A 100 -12.90 -15.00 0.56
C GLU A 100 -13.27 -13.50 0.47
N ILE A 101 -13.23 -12.78 1.59
CA ILE A 101 -13.39 -11.33 1.67
C ILE A 101 -12.01 -10.69 1.72
N VAL A 102 -11.83 -9.61 0.97
CA VAL A 102 -10.56 -8.88 0.90
C VAL A 102 -10.63 -7.51 1.55
N GLY A 103 -9.58 -7.12 2.28
CA GLY A 103 -9.44 -5.79 2.87
C GLY A 103 -8.07 -5.23 2.58
N LYS A 104 -7.98 -3.95 2.23
CA LYS A 104 -6.72 -3.19 2.27
C LYS A 104 -6.70 -2.45 3.60
N ILE A 105 -5.94 -2.97 4.56
CA ILE A 105 -5.94 -2.53 5.96
C ILE A 105 -4.65 -1.76 6.21
N ASP A 106 -4.76 -0.52 6.69
CA ASP A 106 -3.60 0.16 7.26
C ASP A 106 -3.35 -0.43 8.66
N ILE A 107 -2.11 -0.76 9.03
CA ILE A 107 -1.80 -1.32 10.36
C ILE A 107 -0.73 -0.44 11.03
N PHE A 108 -0.88 -0.13 12.31
CA PHE A 108 0.09 0.65 13.08
C PHE A 108 0.30 -0.02 14.43
N GLU A 109 1.56 -0.27 14.80
CA GLU A 109 1.89 -0.91 16.10
C GLU A 109 1.06 -2.18 16.39
N GLN A 110 0.76 -3.00 15.36
CA GLN A 110 -0.07 -4.22 15.45
C GLN A 110 -1.58 -4.02 15.59
N ILE A 111 -2.05 -2.78 15.45
CA ILE A 111 -3.45 -2.41 15.57
C ILE A 111 -3.95 -1.96 14.18
N PRO A 112 -5.08 -2.49 13.68
CA PRO A 112 -5.68 -2.00 12.44
C PRO A 112 -6.05 -0.53 12.59
N ILE A 113 -5.72 0.24 11.57
CA ILE A 113 -6.01 1.66 11.41
C ILE A 113 -6.97 1.83 10.24
N GLU A 114 -7.93 2.73 10.43
CA GLU A 114 -8.69 3.32 9.34
C GLU A 114 -8.51 4.84 9.40
N LEU A 115 -7.92 5.42 8.35
CA LEU A 115 -7.82 6.87 8.20
C LEU A 115 -8.98 7.38 7.34
N LYS A 116 -9.51 8.55 7.67
CA LYS A 116 -10.52 9.23 6.85
C LYS A 116 -10.21 10.72 6.75
N THR A 117 -10.14 11.21 5.52
CA THR A 117 -10.11 12.66 5.24
C THR A 117 -11.52 13.22 5.22
N THR A 118 -11.75 14.32 5.93
CA THR A 118 -13.07 14.91 6.07
C THR A 118 -13.02 16.44 6.08
N GLY A 119 -14.08 17.09 5.57
CA GLY A 119 -14.23 18.56 5.65
C GLY A 119 -14.60 19.07 7.04
N ALA A 120 -15.20 18.21 7.87
CA ALA A 120 -15.57 18.51 9.26
C ALA A 120 -15.18 17.34 10.17
N LEU A 121 -14.77 17.63 11.40
CA LEU A 121 -14.45 16.59 12.37
C LEU A 121 -15.74 16.06 13.02
N PRO A 122 -15.86 14.74 13.27
CA PRO A 122 -17.01 14.16 13.96
C PRO A 122 -17.17 14.73 15.37
N THR A 123 -18.40 15.04 15.76
CA THR A 123 -18.76 15.24 17.17
C THR A 123 -19.23 13.94 17.83
N ASP A 124 -19.85 13.05 17.05
CA ASP A 124 -20.23 11.70 17.44
C ASP A 124 -19.89 10.73 16.30
N VAL A 125 -18.87 9.90 16.53
CA VAL A 125 -18.36 8.96 15.52
C VAL A 125 -19.38 7.86 15.20
N LEU A 126 -20.12 7.37 16.20
CA LEU A 126 -21.08 6.29 16.04
C LEU A 126 -22.34 6.77 15.30
N ALA A 127 -22.80 7.99 15.57
CA ALA A 127 -23.97 8.56 14.89
C ALA A 127 -23.64 9.12 13.50
N TRP A 128 -22.49 9.77 13.33
CA TRP A 128 -22.18 10.51 12.10
C TRP A 128 -21.67 9.61 10.97
N ARG A 129 -20.86 8.59 11.31
CA ARG A 129 -20.14 7.76 10.34
C ARG A 129 -20.01 6.31 10.79
N ALA A 130 -21.13 5.70 11.17
CA ALA A 130 -21.20 4.28 11.56
C ALA A 130 -20.48 3.34 10.58
N GLY A 131 -20.57 3.59 9.27
CA GLY A 131 -19.88 2.79 8.24
C GLY A 131 -18.35 2.76 8.39
N ASN A 132 -17.72 3.83 8.89
CA ASN A 132 -16.28 3.85 9.13
C ASN A 132 -15.90 2.97 10.35
N VAL A 133 -16.76 2.95 11.36
CA VAL A 133 -16.61 2.09 12.55
C VAL A 133 -16.81 0.62 12.17
N GLU A 134 -17.83 0.34 11.34
CA GLU A 134 -18.06 -0.99 10.78
C GLU A 134 -16.87 -1.46 9.92
N GLN A 135 -16.33 -0.58 9.08
CA GLN A 135 -15.17 -0.89 8.25
C GLN A 135 -13.97 -1.33 9.10
N LEU A 136 -13.65 -0.55 10.14
CA LEU A 136 -12.57 -0.89 11.06
C LEU A 136 -12.89 -2.19 11.83
N GLY A 137 -14.14 -2.40 12.24
CA GLY A 137 -14.57 -3.64 12.90
C GLY A 137 -14.41 -4.88 12.02
N MET A 138 -14.71 -4.77 10.72
CA MET A 138 -14.43 -5.82 9.76
C MET A 138 -12.93 -6.09 9.66
N TYR A 139 -12.11 -5.05 9.59
CA TYR A 139 -10.65 -5.21 9.59
C TYR A 139 -10.12 -5.89 10.86
N CYS A 140 -10.65 -5.53 12.03
CA CYS A 140 -10.40 -6.20 13.30
C CYS A 140 -10.70 -7.70 13.27
N VAL A 141 -11.82 -8.13 12.65
CA VAL A 141 -12.12 -9.55 12.42
C VAL A 141 -11.05 -10.22 11.55
N MET A 142 -10.67 -9.57 10.45
CA MET A 142 -9.73 -10.15 9.48
C MET A 142 -8.32 -10.37 10.04
N VAL A 143 -7.91 -9.55 11.02
CA VAL A 143 -6.59 -9.66 11.66
C VAL A 143 -6.65 -10.28 13.07
N GLU A 144 -7.82 -10.77 13.48
CA GLU A 144 -8.07 -11.41 14.79
C GLU A 144 -7.66 -10.51 15.98
N ARG A 145 -8.02 -9.22 15.91
CA ARG A 145 -7.75 -8.23 16.96
C ARG A 145 -9.05 -7.55 17.39
N PRO A 146 -9.33 -7.41 18.70
CA PRO A 146 -10.54 -6.75 19.17
C PRO A 146 -10.44 -5.23 19.16
N ASP A 147 -9.25 -4.67 18.97
CA ASP A 147 -8.98 -3.23 19.05
C ASP A 147 -8.50 -2.66 17.71
N GLY A 148 -8.91 -1.42 17.43
CA GLY A 148 -8.54 -0.68 16.22
C GLY A 148 -8.46 0.83 16.48
N LEU A 149 -7.79 1.56 15.58
CA LEU A 149 -7.73 3.03 15.60
C LEU A 149 -8.46 3.62 14.40
N LEU A 150 -9.38 4.55 14.66
CA LEU A 150 -10.08 5.33 13.64
C LEU A 150 -9.60 6.77 13.68
N LEU A 151 -9.01 7.23 12.58
CA LEU A 151 -8.36 8.53 12.46
C LEU A 151 -9.19 9.43 11.53
N TYR A 152 -9.57 10.61 12.01
CA TYR A 152 -10.19 11.64 11.19
C TYR A 152 -9.25 12.81 11.02
N TYR A 153 -8.87 13.06 9.76
CA TYR A 153 -8.06 14.21 9.41
C TYR A 153 -8.89 15.25 8.68
N ARG A 154 -8.85 16.49 9.18
CA ARG A 154 -9.36 17.67 8.50
C ARG A 154 -8.19 18.50 7.98
N ARG A 155 -8.22 18.82 6.69
CA ARG A 155 -7.19 19.63 6.02
C ARG A 155 -7.22 21.08 6.50
N ALA A 156 -6.09 21.77 6.36
CA ALA A 156 -6.04 23.22 6.50
C ALA A 156 -6.65 23.86 5.24
N GLU A 157 -7.81 24.48 5.38
CA GLU A 157 -8.52 25.13 4.28
C GLU A 157 -9.21 26.41 4.78
N PHE A 158 -9.24 27.46 3.95
CA PHE A 158 -9.95 28.72 4.22
C PHE A 158 -9.62 29.35 5.59
N GLY A 159 -8.34 29.37 5.98
CA GLY A 159 -7.88 29.93 7.25
C GLY A 159 -8.14 29.06 8.48
N ARG A 160 -8.71 27.86 8.32
CA ARG A 160 -8.83 26.87 9.41
C ARG A 160 -7.57 26.02 9.49
N PRO A 161 -7.01 25.77 10.69
CA PRO A 161 -5.86 24.88 10.83
C PRO A 161 -6.27 23.42 10.59
N ALA A 162 -5.29 22.65 10.10
CA ALA A 162 -5.39 21.19 10.01
C ALA A 162 -5.61 20.62 11.42
N ALA A 163 -6.36 19.52 11.50
CA ALA A 163 -6.66 18.86 12.75
C ALA A 163 -6.78 17.35 12.55
N LEU A 164 -6.24 16.58 13.50
CA LEU A 164 -6.37 15.14 13.56
C LEU A 164 -7.11 14.76 14.84
N GLN A 165 -8.10 13.89 14.71
CA GLN A 165 -8.74 13.20 15.83
C GLN A 165 -8.48 11.71 15.71
N VAL A 166 -8.22 11.08 16.85
CA VAL A 166 -7.92 9.65 16.93
C VAL A 166 -8.87 9.03 17.95
N TYR A 167 -9.56 7.97 17.52
CA TYR A 167 -10.42 7.18 18.37
C TYR A 167 -9.87 5.77 18.45
N GLN A 168 -9.73 5.26 19.67
CA GLN A 168 -9.51 3.84 19.92
C GLN A 168 -10.86 3.17 20.09
N LEU A 169 -11.08 2.11 19.32
CA LEU A 169 -12.30 1.34 19.32
C LEU A 169 -12.00 -0.09 19.78
N GLU A 170 -12.80 -0.60 20.70
CA GLU A 170 -12.78 -1.98 21.18
C GLU A 170 -14.08 -2.67 20.76
N PHE A 171 -13.98 -3.67 19.91
CA PHE A 171 -15.08 -4.46 19.36
C PHE A 171 -15.33 -5.68 20.24
N ARG A 172 -16.45 -5.68 20.97
CA ARG A 172 -16.77 -6.73 21.94
C ARG A 172 -17.38 -7.99 21.32
N ASP A 173 -17.81 -7.92 20.07
CA ASP A 173 -18.47 -9.00 19.34
C ASP A 173 -17.86 -9.20 17.94
N LEU A 174 -16.56 -9.56 17.90
CA LEU A 174 -15.93 -9.95 16.64
C LEU A 174 -16.64 -11.14 15.95
N PRO A 175 -17.10 -12.20 16.65
CA PRO A 175 -17.82 -13.29 16.00
C PRO A 175 -19.10 -12.84 15.29
N GLY A 176 -19.90 -11.96 15.91
CA GLY A 176 -21.09 -11.39 15.29
C GLY A 176 -20.77 -10.53 14.07
N ILE A 177 -19.73 -9.70 14.13
CA ILE A 177 -19.25 -8.93 12.97
C ILE A 177 -18.82 -9.89 11.84
N GLY A 178 -18.06 -10.94 12.16
CA GLY A 178 -17.63 -11.93 11.18
C GLY A 178 -18.78 -12.69 10.54
N ALA A 179 -19.81 -13.06 11.31
CA ALA A 179 -21.01 -13.71 10.78
C ALA A 179 -21.77 -12.80 9.80
N GLU A 180 -21.91 -11.51 10.12
CA GLU A 180 -22.57 -10.56 9.22
C GLU A 180 -21.72 -10.24 7.98
N MET A 181 -20.38 -10.20 8.09
CA MET A 181 -19.48 -10.11 6.95
C MET A 181 -19.73 -11.25 5.95
N VAL A 182 -19.82 -12.49 6.45
CA VAL A 182 -20.11 -13.69 5.65
C VAL A 182 -21.50 -13.60 5.00
N ARG A 183 -22.52 -13.23 5.79
CA ARG A 183 -23.89 -13.06 5.27
C ARG A 183 -23.96 -12.03 4.15
N ARG A 184 -23.37 -10.84 4.33
CA ARG A 184 -23.35 -9.78 3.30
C ARG A 184 -22.56 -10.20 2.05
N ARG A 185 -21.46 -10.93 2.23
CA ARG A 185 -20.69 -11.52 1.12
C ARG A 185 -21.56 -12.46 0.30
N ASP A 186 -22.28 -13.37 0.96
CA ASP A 186 -23.09 -14.38 0.26
C ASP A 186 -24.28 -13.73 -0.46
N LEU A 187 -24.94 -12.74 0.15
CA LEU A 187 -25.98 -11.95 -0.50
C LEU A 187 -25.46 -11.23 -1.75
N LEU A 188 -24.31 -10.54 -1.65
CA LEU A 188 -23.72 -9.84 -2.81
C LEU A 188 -23.28 -10.82 -3.90
N ARG A 189 -22.70 -11.96 -3.52
CA ARG A 189 -22.30 -13.01 -4.45
C ARG A 189 -23.49 -13.57 -5.21
N ASP A 190 -24.59 -13.86 -4.52
CA ASP A 190 -25.79 -14.36 -5.15
C ASP A 190 -26.43 -13.33 -6.08
N ALA A 191 -26.53 -12.07 -5.65
CA ALA A 191 -27.02 -10.99 -6.50
C ALA A 191 -26.20 -10.83 -7.79
N LEU A 192 -24.86 -10.85 -7.69
CA LEU A 192 -23.98 -10.79 -8.86
C LEU A 192 -24.12 -12.02 -9.77
N ARG A 193 -24.41 -13.20 -9.19
CA ARG A 193 -24.62 -14.45 -9.94
C ARG A 193 -25.96 -14.47 -10.68
N THR A 194 -27.04 -13.97 -10.06
CA THR A 194 -28.38 -13.91 -10.67
C THR A 194 -28.56 -12.69 -11.57
N GLY A 195 -27.71 -11.67 -11.42
CA GLY A 195 -27.85 -10.40 -12.12
C GLY A 195 -28.99 -9.54 -11.58
N THR A 196 -29.50 -9.83 -10.37
CA THR A 196 -30.57 -9.04 -9.73
C THR A 196 -30.12 -8.55 -8.34
N PRO A 197 -30.51 -7.34 -7.92
CA PRO A 197 -30.15 -6.79 -6.60
C PRO A 197 -31.06 -7.32 -5.47
N ASP A 198 -31.80 -8.41 -5.71
CA ASP A 198 -32.78 -8.94 -4.77
C ASP A 198 -32.11 -9.47 -3.50
N GLY A 199 -32.71 -9.23 -2.35
CA GLY A 199 -32.14 -9.59 -1.05
C GLY A 199 -31.01 -8.68 -0.56
N LEU A 200 -30.48 -7.76 -1.38
CA LEU A 200 -29.50 -6.76 -0.93
C LEU A 200 -30.20 -5.65 -0.14
N PRO A 201 -29.71 -5.30 1.07
CA PRO A 201 -30.33 -4.27 1.89
C PRO A 201 -30.18 -2.89 1.25
N ARG A 202 -30.98 -1.96 1.74
CA ARG A 202 -30.90 -0.54 1.40
C ARG A 202 -29.48 -0.01 1.62
N CYS A 203 -28.98 0.86 0.74
CA CYS A 203 -27.65 1.47 0.95
C CYS A 203 -27.69 2.55 2.04
N GLU A 204 -26.55 2.81 2.68
CA GLU A 204 -26.45 3.92 3.64
C GLU A 204 -26.60 5.31 2.99
N TRP A 205 -26.39 5.36 1.67
CA TRP A 205 -26.55 6.54 0.82
C TRP A 205 -27.97 6.76 0.32
N PHE A 206 -28.95 5.97 0.80
CA PHE A 206 -30.33 6.14 0.37
C PHE A 206 -30.84 7.55 0.70
N GLY A 207 -31.34 8.24 -0.33
CA GLY A 207 -31.77 9.63 -0.22
C GLY A 207 -30.63 10.65 -0.07
N ARG A 208 -29.38 10.25 -0.33
CA ARG A 208 -28.17 11.09 -0.17
C ARG A 208 -27.33 11.14 -1.45
N ASN A 209 -27.91 11.64 -2.56
CA ASN A 209 -27.24 11.85 -3.84
C ASN A 209 -26.39 10.64 -4.32
N CYS A 210 -26.97 9.45 -4.28
CA CYS A 210 -26.34 8.24 -4.81
C CYS A 210 -26.41 8.23 -6.35
N ASP A 211 -25.32 7.85 -7.03
CA ASP A 211 -25.24 7.84 -8.49
C ASP A 211 -26.28 6.91 -9.15
N TYR A 212 -26.77 5.91 -8.40
CA TYR A 212 -27.75 4.91 -8.86
C TYR A 212 -29.19 5.19 -8.44
N GLN A 213 -29.46 6.31 -7.78
CA GLN A 213 -30.78 6.60 -7.18
C GLN A 213 -31.94 6.49 -8.19
N GLY A 214 -31.68 6.78 -9.47
CA GLY A 214 -32.70 6.75 -10.53
C GLY A 214 -33.25 5.37 -10.88
N PHE A 215 -32.55 4.28 -10.55
CA PHE A 215 -32.96 2.93 -10.98
C PHE A 215 -32.58 1.80 -10.02
N CYS A 216 -31.88 2.07 -8.91
CA CYS A 216 -31.40 1.02 -7.99
C CYS A 216 -32.49 0.32 -7.16
N GLY A 217 -33.71 0.87 -7.11
CA GLY A 217 -34.82 0.32 -6.32
C GLY A 217 -34.61 0.31 -4.80
N CYS A 218 -33.66 1.08 -4.25
CA CYS A 218 -33.33 1.09 -2.82
C CYS A 218 -34.52 1.36 -1.88
N ALA A 219 -35.56 2.07 -2.34
CA ALA A 219 -36.75 2.36 -1.54
C ALA A 219 -37.54 1.10 -1.16
N LEU A 220 -37.50 0.06 -2.00
CA LEU A 220 -38.20 -1.21 -1.81
C LEU A 220 -37.34 -2.25 -1.06
N ALA A 221 -36.07 -1.94 -0.81
CA ALA A 221 -35.16 -2.83 -0.12
C ALA A 221 -35.36 -2.77 1.41
N GLU A 222 -35.10 -3.90 2.06
CA GLU A 222 -35.06 -4.01 3.52
C GLU A 222 -34.05 -3.02 4.14
N PRO A 223 -34.31 -2.52 5.36
CA PRO A 223 -33.39 -1.62 6.05
C PRO A 223 -31.98 -2.19 6.19
N PHE A 224 -30.98 -1.30 6.19
CA PHE A 224 -29.60 -1.67 6.46
C PHE A 224 -29.38 -1.81 7.97
N GLU A 225 -29.16 -3.03 8.43
CA GLU A 225 -28.83 -3.31 9.82
C GLU A 225 -27.34 -3.04 10.08
N ARG A 226 -27.05 -2.29 11.15
CA ARG A 226 -25.67 -2.00 11.56
C ARG A 226 -25.13 -3.12 12.45
N MET A 227 -23.90 -3.55 12.21
CA MET A 227 -23.19 -4.55 13.03
C MET A 227 -22.70 -3.99 14.36
N VAL A 228 -22.49 -2.67 14.41
CA VAL A 228 -21.86 -1.98 15.53
C VAL A 228 -22.79 -0.94 16.11
N GLY A 229 -22.76 -0.78 17.43
CA GLY A 229 -23.52 0.21 18.16
C GLY A 229 -22.91 0.52 19.53
N PRO A 230 -23.49 1.47 20.28
CA PRO A 230 -22.92 1.93 21.56
C PRO A 230 -22.71 0.82 22.60
N GLN A 231 -23.47 -0.28 22.51
CA GLN A 231 -23.37 -1.41 23.44
C GLN A 231 -22.29 -2.42 23.04
N THR A 232 -21.94 -2.49 21.76
CA THR A 232 -20.99 -3.47 21.21
C THR A 232 -19.58 -2.89 21.02
N ILE A 233 -19.42 -1.58 21.20
CA ILE A 233 -18.16 -0.84 21.01
C ILE A 233 -17.75 -0.10 22.29
N GLY A 234 -16.53 -0.37 22.76
CA GLY A 234 -15.81 0.56 23.63
C GLY A 234 -15.18 1.67 22.79
N LEU A 235 -15.45 2.94 23.12
CA LEU A 235 -14.93 4.08 22.39
C LEU A 235 -14.16 5.00 23.34
N ALA A 236 -12.91 5.31 22.99
CA ALA A 236 -12.08 6.27 23.71
C ALA A 236 -11.39 7.23 22.74
N GLU A 237 -11.49 8.54 22.98
CA GLU A 237 -10.70 9.52 22.26
C GLU A 237 -9.24 9.49 22.75
N ARG A 238 -8.28 9.58 21.82
CA ARG A 238 -6.84 9.52 22.08
C ARG A 238 -6.14 10.81 21.66
N PRO A 239 -6.37 11.94 22.35
CA PRO A 239 -5.76 13.22 22.00
C PRO A 239 -4.23 13.21 22.16
N ASP A 240 -3.71 12.35 23.04
CA ASP A 240 -2.29 12.09 23.20
C ASP A 240 -1.67 11.48 21.94
N LEU A 241 -2.33 10.46 21.37
CA LEU A 241 -1.89 9.82 20.14
C LEU A 241 -2.08 10.73 18.93
N ALA A 242 -3.18 11.49 18.89
CA ALA A 242 -3.40 12.50 17.85
C ALA A 242 -2.26 13.52 17.80
N ARG A 243 -1.82 14.02 18.98
CA ARG A 243 -0.69 14.94 19.08
C ARG A 243 0.62 14.27 18.65
N ARG A 244 0.91 13.06 19.15
CA ARG A 244 2.09 12.29 18.76
C ARG A 244 2.16 12.00 17.26
N LEU A 245 1.04 11.67 16.62
CA LEU A 245 0.99 11.41 15.16
C LEU A 245 1.16 12.70 14.36
N MET A 246 0.61 13.83 14.84
CA MET A 246 0.82 15.13 14.22
C MET A 246 2.26 15.63 14.39
N GLU A 247 2.86 15.42 15.56
CA GLU A 247 4.27 15.74 15.87
C GLU A 247 5.24 14.81 15.14
N GLY A 248 4.95 13.51 15.06
CA GLY A 248 5.75 12.50 14.32
C GLY A 248 5.55 12.53 12.80
N ALA A 249 4.52 13.22 12.29
CA ALA A 249 4.45 13.59 10.88
C ALA A 249 5.41 14.75 10.54
N SER A 250 5.85 15.50 11.55
CA SER A 250 6.88 16.56 11.46
C SER A 250 8.28 16.11 11.87
N ASP A 251 8.43 14.98 12.58
CA ASP A 251 9.72 14.46 13.04
C ASP A 251 9.85 12.93 12.85
N THR A 252 11.04 12.50 12.41
CA THR A 252 11.49 11.10 12.25
C THR A 252 11.00 10.18 13.39
N PRO A 253 10.47 8.96 13.13
CA PRO A 253 9.84 8.14 14.17
C PRO A 253 10.72 7.92 15.40
N ALA A 254 10.18 8.27 16.57
CA ALA A 254 10.73 7.88 17.87
C ALA A 254 10.42 6.40 18.13
N GLY A 255 11.27 5.51 17.63
CA GLY A 255 11.24 4.07 17.88
C GLY A 255 12.40 3.38 17.16
N GLY A 256 13.26 2.67 17.88
CA GLY A 256 14.54 2.12 17.40
C GLY A 256 14.46 1.01 16.33
N ASP A 257 13.30 0.79 15.72
CA ASP A 257 13.11 -0.22 14.67
C ASP A 257 13.44 0.33 13.29
N ILE A 258 14.24 -0.41 12.52
CA ILE A 258 14.70 -0.01 11.18
C ILE A 258 13.70 -0.50 10.12
N ARG A 259 13.26 0.41 9.24
CA ARG A 259 12.35 0.09 8.13
C ARG A 259 13.13 -0.70 7.06
N PHE A 260 12.51 -1.63 6.34
CA PHE A 260 13.26 -2.47 5.41
C PHE A 260 13.83 -1.68 4.22
N TRP A 261 13.14 -0.64 3.74
CA TRP A 261 13.70 0.23 2.69
C TRP A 261 15.00 0.91 3.14
N GLU A 262 15.17 1.15 4.44
CA GLU A 262 16.41 1.72 5.00
C GLU A 262 17.59 0.77 4.83
N LEU A 263 17.36 -0.55 4.70
CA LEU A 263 18.41 -1.52 4.37
C LEU A 263 18.82 -1.45 2.89
N VAL A 264 17.92 -1.00 2.02
CA VAL A 264 18.21 -0.81 0.59
C VAL A 264 19.01 0.47 0.36
N PHE A 265 18.71 1.53 1.14
CA PHE A 265 19.39 2.83 1.07
C PHE A 265 20.02 3.26 2.42
N PRO A 266 20.92 2.45 3.00
CA PRO A 266 21.37 2.64 4.38
C PRO A 266 22.10 3.96 4.60
N ARG A 267 22.95 4.37 3.66
CA ARG A 267 23.68 5.65 3.77
C ARG A 267 22.74 6.86 3.74
N LYS A 268 21.70 6.84 2.90
CA LYS A 268 20.67 7.88 2.86
C LYS A 268 19.92 7.96 4.18
N THR A 269 19.62 6.81 4.79
CA THR A 269 18.97 6.76 6.10
C THR A 269 19.83 7.38 7.19
N ALA A 270 21.12 7.03 7.27
CA ALA A 270 22.02 7.62 8.27
C ALA A 270 22.15 9.13 8.12
N LEU A 271 22.24 9.63 6.88
CA LEU A 271 22.28 11.06 6.58
C LEU A 271 20.97 11.77 6.98
N ARG A 272 19.80 11.16 6.74
CA ARG A 272 18.52 11.73 7.19
C ARG A 272 18.45 11.85 8.71
N ARG A 273 18.86 10.79 9.43
CA ARG A 273 18.88 10.77 10.89
C ARG A 273 19.84 11.80 11.48
N SER A 274 20.94 12.12 10.80
CA SER A 274 21.86 13.17 11.24
C SER A 274 21.43 14.59 10.87
N SER A 275 20.53 14.76 9.89
CA SER A 275 20.18 16.08 9.32
C SER A 275 18.82 16.63 9.75
N GLY A 276 17.94 15.80 10.35
CA GLY A 276 16.61 16.24 10.81
C GLY A 276 15.66 16.72 9.71
N ALA A 277 15.94 16.42 8.43
CA ALA A 277 15.19 16.95 7.30
C ALA A 277 14.18 15.93 6.74
N ALA A 278 12.92 16.33 6.64
CA ALA A 278 11.90 15.69 5.82
C ALA A 278 11.43 16.69 4.76
N GLU A 279 11.62 16.38 3.48
CA GLU A 279 11.13 17.24 2.39
C GLU A 279 9.70 16.89 1.97
N PRO A 280 8.83 17.89 1.73
CA PRO A 280 7.52 17.72 1.12
C PRO A 280 7.58 17.71 -0.42
N GLU A 281 6.91 16.74 -1.05
CA GLU A 281 6.70 16.68 -2.52
C GLU A 281 5.89 17.89 -3.04
N THR A 282 6.18 18.39 -4.25
CA THR A 282 5.52 19.59 -4.82
C THR A 282 4.09 19.32 -5.34
N PRO A 283 3.18 20.31 -5.35
CA PRO A 283 1.80 20.17 -5.85
C PRO A 283 1.70 19.77 -7.33
N GLU A 284 2.61 20.22 -8.19
CA GLU A 284 2.63 19.88 -9.62
C GLU A 284 3.02 18.41 -9.86
N GLU A 285 3.94 17.87 -9.05
CA GLU A 285 4.30 16.44 -9.05
C GLU A 285 3.14 15.56 -8.56
N ARG A 286 2.31 16.08 -7.62
CA ARG A 286 1.08 15.42 -7.16
C ARG A 286 0.01 15.36 -8.25
N MET A 287 -0.18 16.42 -9.03
CA MET A 287 -1.18 16.45 -10.11
C MET A 287 -0.83 15.50 -11.26
N ALA A 288 0.44 15.45 -11.68
CA ALA A 288 0.87 14.51 -12.71
C ALA A 288 0.88 13.04 -12.20
N SER A 289 1.01 12.81 -10.89
CA SER A 289 0.84 11.50 -10.25
C SER A 289 -0.61 10.99 -10.33
N LEU A 290 -1.61 11.88 -10.24
CA LEU A 290 -3.03 11.52 -10.18
C LEU A 290 -3.61 10.95 -11.49
N GLU A 291 -3.18 11.41 -12.66
CA GLU A 291 -3.65 10.88 -13.96
C GLU A 291 -3.05 9.50 -14.32
N ARG A 292 -1.90 9.15 -13.75
CA ARG A 292 -1.18 7.88 -13.99
C ARG A 292 -1.63 6.73 -13.08
N ARG A 293 -2.38 7.03 -12.00
CA ARG A 293 -2.87 6.07 -10.99
C ARG A 293 -3.78 5.00 -11.55
N GLY A 294 -4.55 5.28 -12.62
CA GLY A 294 -5.53 4.32 -13.12
C GLY A 294 -4.95 2.98 -13.60
N PHE A 295 -3.70 2.93 -14.09
CA PHE A 295 -3.06 1.67 -14.49
C PHE A 295 -2.19 1.07 -13.38
N ASP A 296 -1.48 1.89 -12.60
CA ASP A 296 -0.75 1.44 -11.41
C ASP A 296 -1.69 0.76 -10.41
N GLU A 297 -2.84 1.39 -10.14
CA GLU A 297 -3.91 0.85 -9.28
C GLU A 297 -4.53 -0.40 -9.89
N ALA A 298 -4.78 -0.44 -11.21
CA ALA A 298 -5.33 -1.63 -11.85
C ALA A 298 -4.35 -2.81 -11.95
N LEU A 299 -3.05 -2.55 -12.10
CA LEU A 299 -2.01 -3.58 -12.08
C LEU A 299 -1.78 -4.09 -10.66
N ASN A 300 -1.74 -3.19 -9.67
CA ASN A 300 -1.79 -3.56 -8.26
C ASN A 300 -3.03 -4.43 -8.03
N ASP A 301 -4.22 -3.93 -8.32
CA ASP A 301 -5.49 -4.63 -8.12
C ASP A 301 -5.54 -5.96 -8.89
N ALA A 302 -4.94 -6.07 -10.07
CA ALA A 302 -4.86 -7.34 -10.80
C ALA A 302 -3.95 -8.36 -10.10
N VAL A 303 -2.79 -7.93 -9.59
CA VAL A 303 -1.91 -8.78 -8.77
C VAL A 303 -2.62 -9.17 -7.48
N TRP A 304 -3.25 -8.22 -6.79
CA TRP A 304 -3.87 -8.41 -5.46
C TRP A 304 -5.21 -9.15 -5.50
N PHE A 305 -6.05 -8.92 -6.52
CA PHE A 305 -7.41 -9.43 -6.59
C PHE A 305 -7.65 -10.43 -7.73
N GLY A 306 -6.73 -10.56 -8.67
CA GLY A 306 -6.87 -11.46 -9.82
C GLY A 306 -6.67 -12.94 -9.52
N PHE A 307 -5.98 -13.26 -8.41
CA PHE A 307 -5.57 -14.63 -8.07
C PHE A 307 -5.97 -15.01 -6.63
N PRO A 308 -7.23 -15.41 -6.40
CA PRO A 308 -7.73 -15.81 -5.08
C PRO A 308 -6.88 -16.93 -4.44
N GLY A 309 -6.50 -16.77 -3.16
CA GLY A 309 -5.71 -17.77 -2.42
C GLY A 309 -4.25 -17.93 -2.86
N GLU A 310 -3.82 -17.34 -3.97
CA GLU A 310 -2.46 -17.46 -4.49
C GLU A 310 -1.54 -16.32 -4.01
N VAL A 311 -2.12 -15.26 -3.43
CA VAL A 311 -1.38 -14.09 -2.95
C VAL A 311 -1.53 -13.98 -1.45
N ARG A 312 -0.41 -13.96 -0.73
CA ARG A 312 -0.38 -13.81 0.73
C ARG A 312 0.78 -12.93 1.17
N ARG A 313 0.63 -12.16 2.24
CA ARG A 313 1.77 -11.51 2.91
C ARG A 313 2.18 -12.34 4.12
N VAL A 314 3.48 -12.56 4.27
CA VAL A 314 4.06 -13.26 5.43
C VAL A 314 4.93 -12.29 6.20
N ARG A 315 4.68 -12.17 7.51
CA ARG A 315 5.57 -11.47 8.41
C ARG A 315 6.77 -12.35 8.72
N LEU A 316 7.94 -11.74 8.75
CA LEU A 316 9.15 -12.46 9.06
C LEU A 316 9.63 -12.22 10.49
N PRO A 317 10.22 -13.24 11.12
CA PRO A 317 10.89 -13.10 12.39
C PRO A 317 12.31 -12.57 12.16
N LEU A 318 12.48 -11.25 12.09
CA LEU A 318 13.78 -10.64 12.32
C LEU A 318 13.63 -9.55 13.37
N GLU A 319 14.21 -9.77 14.56
CA GLU A 319 14.13 -8.84 15.67
C GLU A 319 14.60 -7.45 15.25
N GLY A 320 13.76 -6.44 15.48
CA GLY A 320 13.96 -5.02 15.19
C GLY A 320 14.07 -4.65 13.70
N ILE A 321 13.56 -5.50 12.80
CA ILE A 321 13.12 -5.07 11.47
C ILE A 321 11.61 -5.21 11.40
N TRP A 322 10.95 -4.15 10.95
CA TRP A 322 9.53 -4.19 10.64
C TRP A 322 9.37 -4.48 9.15
N ALA A 323 9.00 -5.72 8.79
CA ALA A 323 8.85 -6.12 7.38
C ALA A 323 7.81 -7.22 7.15
N SER A 324 7.11 -7.13 6.01
CA SER A 324 6.29 -8.20 5.44
C SER A 324 6.73 -8.49 4.01
N ILE A 325 6.68 -9.76 3.60
CA ILE A 325 6.97 -10.21 2.24
C ILE A 325 5.67 -10.57 1.55
N LEU A 326 5.48 -10.02 0.35
CA LEU A 326 4.44 -10.48 -0.56
C LEU A 326 4.87 -11.79 -1.22
N LEU A 327 4.09 -12.85 -1.04
CA LEU A 327 4.23 -14.10 -1.77
C LEU A 327 3.12 -14.21 -2.81
N PHE A 328 3.48 -14.42 -4.07
CA PHE A 328 2.55 -14.79 -5.14
C PHE A 328 2.89 -16.21 -5.61
N ARG A 329 1.95 -17.14 -5.48
CA ARG A 329 2.13 -18.59 -5.64
C ARG A 329 3.32 -19.11 -4.83
N GLY A 330 3.47 -18.60 -3.61
CA GLY A 330 4.57 -18.97 -2.70
C GLY A 330 5.91 -18.31 -3.00
N ILE A 331 6.03 -17.46 -4.03
CA ILE A 331 7.28 -16.82 -4.45
C ILE A 331 7.31 -15.35 -3.97
N PRO A 332 8.37 -14.91 -3.25
CA PRO A 332 8.59 -13.49 -2.93
C PRO A 332 8.46 -12.61 -4.17
N THR A 333 7.56 -11.63 -4.11
CA THR A 333 7.17 -10.82 -5.27
C THR A 333 7.24 -9.33 -4.93
N VAL A 334 8.01 -8.58 -5.70
CA VAL A 334 8.16 -7.13 -5.58
C VAL A 334 7.55 -6.47 -6.81
N LEU A 335 6.58 -5.58 -6.61
CA LEU A 335 6.00 -4.74 -7.67
C LEU A 335 6.58 -3.32 -7.58
N ARG A 336 7.07 -2.77 -8.69
CA ARG A 336 7.69 -1.45 -8.72
C ARG A 336 7.34 -0.67 -9.98
N THR A 337 7.22 0.64 -9.81
CA THR A 337 6.97 1.58 -10.91
C THR A 337 8.25 2.30 -11.29
N ASN A 338 8.62 2.16 -12.55
CA ASN A 338 9.67 2.90 -13.20
C ASN A 338 9.04 4.06 -13.99
N LYS A 339 9.49 5.28 -13.70
CA LYS A 339 8.99 6.52 -14.34
C LYS A 339 9.89 7.05 -15.47
N ARG A 340 11.06 6.44 -15.68
CA ARG A 340 12.12 7.01 -16.53
C ARG A 340 12.34 6.25 -17.82
N GLU A 341 12.46 4.93 -17.76
CA GLU A 341 12.77 4.16 -18.96
C GLU A 341 11.58 4.18 -19.92
N LYS A 342 11.86 4.50 -21.18
CA LYS A 342 10.87 4.55 -22.28
C LYS A 342 10.85 3.26 -23.10
N GLU A 343 11.67 2.29 -22.71
CA GLU A 343 11.81 0.98 -23.35
C GLU A 343 11.94 -0.09 -22.28
N TRP A 344 11.67 -1.35 -22.66
CA TRP A 344 11.92 -2.47 -21.75
C TRP A 344 13.40 -2.62 -21.49
N VAL A 345 13.72 -2.83 -20.23
CA VAL A 345 15.08 -3.13 -19.81
C VAL A 345 15.35 -4.60 -20.10
N ASP A 346 16.43 -4.88 -20.84
CA ASP A 346 16.89 -6.26 -21.04
C ASP A 346 17.08 -6.95 -19.69
N ARG A 347 16.58 -8.18 -19.56
CA ARG A 347 16.66 -8.99 -18.34
C ARG A 347 18.08 -9.13 -17.77
N LYS A 348 19.11 -9.09 -18.62
CA LYS A 348 20.53 -9.14 -18.22
C LYS A 348 21.01 -7.85 -17.57
N ARG A 349 20.36 -6.73 -17.88
CA ARG A 349 20.70 -5.38 -17.41
C ARG A 349 19.88 -4.95 -16.20
N LEU A 350 18.95 -5.79 -15.71
CA LEU A 350 18.09 -5.42 -14.58
C LEU A 350 18.89 -5.04 -13.33
N ALA A 351 19.97 -5.77 -13.01
CA ALA A 351 20.82 -5.47 -11.86
C ALA A 351 21.60 -4.15 -12.02
N GLU A 352 21.80 -3.67 -13.24
CA GLU A 352 22.47 -2.39 -13.53
C GLU A 352 21.46 -1.23 -13.50
N VAL A 353 20.28 -1.43 -14.09
CA VAL A 353 19.28 -0.37 -14.26
C VAL A 353 18.41 -0.20 -13.02
N PHE A 354 18.08 -1.29 -12.33
CA PHE A 354 17.20 -1.31 -11.15
C PHE A 354 17.84 -1.91 -9.90
N PRO A 355 19.09 -1.55 -9.52
CA PRO A 355 19.82 -2.25 -8.47
C PRO A 355 19.07 -2.31 -7.13
N HIS A 356 18.37 -1.23 -6.77
CA HIS A 356 17.55 -1.14 -5.58
C HIS A 356 16.28 -2.04 -5.60
N PHE A 357 15.73 -2.35 -6.77
CA PHE A 357 14.63 -3.33 -6.87
C PHE A 357 15.16 -4.75 -6.65
N LEU A 358 16.34 -5.06 -7.19
CA LEU A 358 16.96 -6.39 -7.06
C LEU A 358 17.47 -6.63 -5.65
N ASP A 359 18.12 -5.64 -5.02
CA ASP A 359 18.59 -5.76 -3.64
C ASP A 359 17.41 -5.94 -2.66
N ARG A 360 16.31 -5.21 -2.87
CA ARG A 360 15.05 -5.43 -2.13
C ARG A 360 14.57 -6.87 -2.27
N LEU A 361 14.41 -7.35 -3.51
CA LEU A 361 13.89 -8.68 -3.78
C LEU A 361 14.82 -9.78 -3.24
N ALA A 362 16.14 -9.59 -3.33
CA ALA A 362 17.13 -10.52 -2.82
C ALA A 362 17.05 -10.66 -1.29
N PHE A 363 16.90 -9.54 -0.57
CA PHE A 363 16.71 -9.57 0.88
C PHE A 363 15.39 -10.25 1.27
N GLU A 364 14.31 -10.00 0.53
CA GLU A 364 13.05 -10.71 0.75
C GLU A 364 13.20 -12.22 0.50
N CYS A 365 13.86 -12.61 -0.58
CA CYS A 365 14.17 -14.02 -0.89
C CYS A 365 15.00 -14.69 0.21
N ALA A 366 16.04 -14.01 0.70
CA ALA A 366 16.90 -14.54 1.76
C ALA A 366 16.16 -14.75 3.09
N LEU A 367 15.23 -13.86 3.44
CA LEU A 367 14.42 -14.01 4.65
C LEU A 367 13.30 -15.05 4.50
N ALA A 368 12.71 -15.16 3.31
CA ALA A 368 11.71 -16.18 3.01
C ALA A 368 12.32 -17.59 2.83
N GLY A 369 13.65 -17.71 2.79
CA GLY A 369 14.34 -18.96 2.46
C GLY A 369 14.06 -19.43 1.03
N SER A 370 13.73 -18.50 0.12
CA SER A 370 13.37 -18.79 -1.27
C SER A 370 14.50 -18.42 -2.20
N GLU A 371 15.02 -19.38 -2.97
CA GLU A 371 16.00 -19.09 -4.02
C GLU A 371 15.36 -18.40 -5.24
N ARG A 372 14.04 -18.42 -5.35
CA ARG A 372 13.30 -17.77 -6.44
C ARG A 372 12.61 -16.50 -5.93
N GLY A 373 12.71 -15.43 -6.71
CA GLY A 373 11.97 -14.19 -6.51
C GLY A 373 11.31 -13.72 -7.79
N ARG A 374 10.29 -12.87 -7.68
CA ARG A 374 9.59 -12.26 -8.80
C ARG A 374 9.63 -10.74 -8.71
N LEU A 375 10.04 -10.10 -9.80
CA LEU A 375 9.99 -8.65 -9.97
C LEU A 375 8.95 -8.31 -11.03
N ILE A 376 7.94 -7.52 -10.66
CA ILE A 376 7.00 -6.93 -11.62
C ILE A 376 7.38 -5.45 -11.77
N VAL A 377 7.75 -5.03 -12.98
CA VAL A 377 8.11 -3.64 -13.28
C VAL A 377 7.06 -3.02 -14.17
N TYR A 378 6.42 -1.96 -13.71
CA TYR A 378 5.58 -1.09 -14.52
C TYR A 378 6.39 0.07 -15.07
N TYR A 379 6.33 0.31 -16.37
CA TYR A 379 7.03 1.35 -17.12
C TYR A 379 6.05 2.48 -17.44
N ALA A 380 5.94 3.45 -16.52
CA ALA A 380 4.96 4.52 -16.60
C ALA A 380 5.17 5.48 -17.80
N ALA A 381 6.39 5.53 -18.34
CA ALA A 381 6.73 6.36 -19.50
C ALA A 381 6.45 5.68 -20.85
N MET A 382 5.99 4.42 -20.86
CA MET A 382 5.66 3.69 -22.08
C MET A 382 4.17 3.85 -22.46
N PRO A 383 3.85 4.05 -23.75
CA PRO A 383 2.47 4.23 -24.21
C PRO A 383 1.66 2.93 -24.18
N GLU A 384 2.28 1.79 -24.50
CA GLU A 384 1.66 0.46 -24.60
C GLU A 384 2.49 -0.60 -23.85
N ASP A 385 1.88 -1.75 -23.57
CA ASP A 385 2.48 -2.91 -22.89
C ASP A 385 3.37 -2.53 -21.69
N LYS A 386 2.71 -1.88 -20.74
CA LYS A 386 3.36 -1.04 -19.73
C LYS A 386 3.99 -1.81 -18.59
N PHE A 387 4.03 -3.14 -18.60
CA PHE A 387 4.67 -3.88 -17.52
C PHE A 387 5.38 -5.16 -17.98
N MET A 388 6.36 -5.58 -17.19
CA MET A 388 7.10 -6.83 -17.37
C MET A 388 7.15 -7.60 -16.06
N VAL A 389 7.15 -8.93 -16.17
CA VAL A 389 7.31 -9.85 -15.05
C VAL A 389 8.63 -10.60 -15.26
N TYR A 390 9.51 -10.53 -14.27
CA TYR A 390 10.78 -11.22 -14.25
C TYR A 390 10.82 -12.18 -13.08
N ASP A 391 11.18 -13.44 -13.35
CA ASP A 391 11.56 -14.36 -12.29
C ASP A 391 13.09 -14.38 -12.20
N LEU A 392 13.59 -14.29 -10.97
CA LEU A 392 15.01 -14.28 -10.64
C LEU A 392 15.33 -15.46 -9.74
N TRP A 393 16.50 -16.04 -9.95
CA TRP A 393 17.06 -17.08 -9.10
C TRP A 393 18.29 -16.54 -8.40
N PHE A 394 18.28 -16.56 -7.08
CA PHE A 394 19.37 -16.16 -6.22
C PHE A 394 20.09 -17.39 -5.69
N ARG A 395 21.41 -17.38 -5.77
CA ARG A 395 22.29 -18.36 -5.11
C ARG A 395 22.87 -17.75 -3.84
N ASN A 396 23.25 -18.61 -2.90
CA ASN A 396 23.91 -18.21 -1.65
C ASN A 396 23.08 -17.19 -0.84
N LEU A 397 21.83 -17.57 -0.54
CA LEU A 397 20.95 -16.84 0.38
C LEU A 397 21.62 -16.48 1.73
N PRO A 398 22.48 -17.35 2.32
CA PRO A 398 23.19 -16.98 3.55
C PRO A 398 24.06 -15.72 3.42
N ALA A 399 24.78 -15.54 2.31
CA ALA A 399 25.59 -14.35 2.10
C ALA A 399 24.72 -13.08 1.91
N ILE A 400 23.60 -13.21 1.20
CA ILE A 400 22.63 -12.12 1.04
C ILE A 400 22.05 -11.72 2.42
N ARG A 401 21.68 -12.71 3.24
CA ARG A 401 21.18 -12.50 4.60
C ARG A 401 22.23 -11.83 5.49
N ALA A 402 23.48 -12.28 5.41
CA ALA A 402 24.59 -11.69 6.18
C ALA A 402 24.83 -10.22 5.84
N GLU A 403 24.74 -9.82 4.58
CA GLU A 403 24.85 -8.41 4.20
C GLU A 403 23.69 -7.57 4.73
N MET A 404 22.47 -8.09 4.64
CA MET A 404 21.28 -7.43 5.20
C MET A 404 21.42 -7.25 6.73
N GLU A 405 21.84 -8.28 7.45
CA GLU A 405 22.09 -8.22 8.90
C GLU A 405 23.25 -7.26 9.24
N ARG A 406 24.29 -7.18 8.40
CA ARG A 406 25.36 -6.18 8.54
C ARG A 406 24.83 -4.76 8.41
N ARG A 407 24.02 -4.46 7.39
CA ARG A 407 23.40 -3.13 7.20
C ARG A 407 22.49 -2.77 8.36
N LEU A 408 21.70 -3.73 8.84
CA LEU A 408 20.85 -3.56 10.01
C LEU A 408 21.67 -3.17 11.25
N ARG A 409 22.73 -3.93 11.55
CA ARG A 409 23.61 -3.68 12.69
C ARG A 409 24.23 -2.29 12.62
N LEU A 410 24.80 -1.93 11.48
CA LEU A 410 25.42 -0.60 11.29
C LEU A 410 24.42 0.55 11.50
N LEU A 411 23.19 0.40 11.00
CA LEU A 411 22.14 1.41 11.21
C LEU A 411 21.68 1.50 12.67
N ARG A 412 21.69 0.40 13.43
CA ARG A 412 21.39 0.41 14.88
C ARG A 412 22.46 1.08 15.69
N GLU A 413 23.71 0.81 15.34
CA GLU A 413 24.89 1.36 16.02
C GLU A 413 25.15 2.83 15.67
N GLY A 414 24.33 3.43 14.80
CA GLY A 414 24.51 4.81 14.37
C GLY A 414 25.79 5.01 13.56
N ALA A 415 26.18 4.00 12.76
CA ALA A 415 27.41 4.02 12.01
C ALA A 415 27.50 5.27 11.09
N PRO A 416 28.69 5.89 10.99
CA PRO A 416 28.94 6.98 10.06
C PRO A 416 28.53 6.63 8.60
N PRO A 417 28.00 7.59 7.82
CA PRO A 417 27.50 7.34 6.46
C PRO A 417 28.50 6.66 5.52
N ASP A 418 29.79 6.95 5.65
CA ASP A 418 30.87 6.38 4.84
C ASP A 418 31.08 4.87 5.07
N GLN A 419 30.69 4.36 6.24
CA GLN A 419 30.73 2.92 6.56
C GLN A 419 29.54 2.13 5.98
N LEU A 420 28.50 2.84 5.54
CA LEU A 420 27.31 2.25 4.92
C LEU A 420 27.48 2.19 3.40
N PRO A 421 26.93 1.17 2.70
CA PRO A 421 26.97 1.12 1.24
C PRO A 421 26.45 2.39 0.57
N ALA A 422 27.13 2.83 -0.49
CA ALA A 422 26.69 3.96 -1.30
C ALA A 422 25.31 3.68 -1.94
N CYS A 423 24.49 4.72 -2.07
CA CYS A 423 23.18 4.60 -2.70
C CYS A 423 23.32 4.27 -4.19
N GLN A 424 22.59 3.25 -4.65
CA GLN A 424 22.54 2.83 -6.05
C GLN A 424 21.11 2.86 -6.59
N PRO A 425 20.90 3.21 -7.87
CA PRO A 425 21.90 3.49 -8.91
C PRO A 425 22.50 4.90 -8.82
N SER A 426 23.66 5.11 -9.48
CA SER A 426 24.41 6.38 -9.47
C SER A 426 23.60 7.61 -9.88
N TRP A 427 22.57 7.48 -10.72
CA TRP A 427 21.70 8.61 -11.07
C TRP A 427 20.88 9.13 -9.90
N LEU A 428 20.66 8.35 -8.83
CA LEU A 428 20.01 8.85 -7.62
C LEU A 428 20.79 10.01 -7.02
N PHE A 429 22.12 10.02 -7.20
CA PHE A 429 22.99 11.11 -6.75
C PHE A 429 22.56 12.47 -7.32
N LYS A 430 22.23 12.55 -8.61
CA LYS A 430 21.86 13.80 -9.29
C LYS A 430 20.61 14.47 -8.69
N TYR A 431 19.79 13.70 -7.99
CA TYR A 431 18.53 14.15 -7.38
C TYR A 431 18.52 13.90 -5.86
N CYS A 432 19.70 13.70 -5.27
CA CYS A 432 19.84 13.42 -3.84
C CYS A 432 20.08 14.73 -3.09
N GLU A 433 19.25 15.01 -2.10
CA GLU A 433 19.37 16.15 -1.17
C GLU A 433 20.74 16.20 -0.44
N PHE A 434 21.42 15.06 -0.31
CA PHE A 434 22.73 14.97 0.34
C PHE A 434 23.91 15.03 -0.65
N ALA A 435 23.66 15.21 -1.95
CA ALA A 435 24.74 15.42 -2.92
C ALA A 435 25.29 16.86 -2.83
N PRO A 436 26.60 17.08 -3.05
CA PRO A 436 27.65 16.08 -3.27
C PRO A 436 28.20 15.45 -1.97
N GLY A 437 27.86 15.99 -0.79
CA GLY A 437 28.48 15.64 0.50
C GLY A 437 28.29 14.20 1.00
N CYS A 438 27.43 13.40 0.37
CA CYS A 438 27.14 12.01 0.73
C CYS A 438 28.15 10.98 0.19
N GLY A 439 29.11 11.38 -0.65
CA GLY A 439 30.10 10.48 -1.23
C GLY A 439 29.51 9.32 -2.06
N CYS A 440 28.26 9.47 -2.54
CA CYS A 440 27.66 8.59 -3.54
C CYS A 440 27.92 9.19 -4.92
N GLY A 441 28.23 8.41 -5.95
CA GLY A 441 28.50 8.93 -7.31
C GLY A 441 29.98 8.89 -7.71
N PRO A 442 30.29 9.13 -8.99
CA PRO A 442 31.67 9.15 -9.47
C PRO A 442 32.37 10.33 -8.79
N GLY A 443 33.30 10.04 -7.88
CA GLY A 443 34.05 11.09 -7.19
C GLY A 443 34.73 12.00 -8.19
N GLU A 444 34.57 13.32 -8.04
CA GLU A 444 35.56 14.24 -8.56
C GLU A 444 36.89 13.84 -7.93
N ARG A 445 37.76 13.22 -8.72
CA ARG A 445 39.17 13.16 -8.35
C ARG A 445 39.61 14.62 -8.29
N SER A 446 39.89 15.13 -7.09
CA SER A 446 40.67 16.36 -6.94
C SER A 446 41.96 16.24 -7.78
N PRO A 447 42.41 17.34 -8.41
CA PRO A 447 43.48 17.32 -9.41
C PRO A 447 44.77 16.64 -8.95
#